data_AF-A0A832GPU4-F1
#
_entry.id   AF-A0A832GPU4-F1
#
_cell.length_a   1.000
_cell.length_b   1.000
_cell.length_c   1.000
_cell.angle_alpha   90.00
_cell.angle_beta   90.00
_cell.angle_gamma   90.00
#
_symmetry.space_group_name_H-M   'P 1'
#
loop_
_entity.id
_entity.type
_entity.pdbx_description
1 polymer ?
#
loop_
_entity_poly.entity_id
_entity_poly.type
_entity_poly.pdbx_seq_one_letter_code
_entity_poly.pdbx_strand_id
1 'polypeptide(L)' 'MRCPKCSYFFSEELKACPRCGQDMGAEIEKIGLFPPSTKEPFLEIEDFLETEELQPQRRIIEFTLPNEIT' A
#
# COMPACT_ATOMS: atom_id res chain seq x y z
N MET A 1 -4.57 -11.59 6.16
CA MET A 1 -3.68 -11.34 7.33
C MET A 1 -2.34 -12.09 7.28
N ARG A 2 -1.27 -11.49 7.82
CA ARG A 2 0.08 -12.09 7.94
C ARG A 2 0.37 -12.41 9.41
N CYS A 3 0.76 -13.66 9.71
CA CYS A 3 1.13 -14.02 11.08
C CYS A 3 2.47 -13.37 11.50
N PRO A 4 2.55 -12.66 12.65
CA PRO A 4 3.80 -12.08 13.14
C PRO A 4 4.85 -13.12 13.55
N LYS A 5 4.43 -14.33 13.92
CA LYS A 5 5.32 -15.38 14.43
C LYS A 5 5.92 -16.28 13.36
N CYS A 6 5.11 -16.72 12.40
CA CYS A 6 5.53 -17.68 11.36
C CYS A 6 5.46 -17.12 9.93
N SER A 7 5.17 -15.82 9.79
CA SER A 7 5.05 -15.07 8.52
C SER A 7 4.12 -15.66 7.47
N TYR A 8 3.29 -16.64 7.83
CA TYR A 8 2.30 -17.26 6.95
C TYR A 8 1.13 -16.31 6.67
N PHE A 9 0.66 -16.31 5.43
CA PHE A 9 -0.48 -15.54 4.97
C PHE A 9 -1.73 -16.42 4.91
N PHE A 10 -2.84 -15.94 5.47
CA PHE A 10 -4.13 -16.65 5.50
C PHE A 10 -5.30 -15.67 5.59
N SER A 11 -6.53 -16.19 5.50
CA SER A 11 -7.77 -15.40 5.54
C SER A 11 -8.04 -14.81 6.92
N GLU A 12 -8.69 -13.65 6.94
CA GLU A 12 -9.04 -12.88 8.16
C GLU A 12 -10.16 -13.49 9.00
N GLU A 13 -10.85 -14.49 8.46
CA GLU A 13 -11.91 -15.22 9.14
C GLU A 13 -11.37 -16.16 10.24
N LEU A 14 -10.08 -16.51 10.17
CA LEU A 14 -9.45 -17.44 11.09
C LEU A 14 -8.86 -16.69 12.31
N LYS A 15 -9.47 -16.90 13.48
CA LYS A 15 -9.01 -16.32 14.76
C LYS A 15 -7.62 -16.81 15.22
N ALA A 16 -7.11 -17.90 14.64
CA ALA A 16 -5.80 -18.45 14.96
C ALA A 16 -5.05 -18.84 13.68
N CYS A 17 -3.72 -18.72 13.71
CA CYS A 17 -2.89 -19.07 12.57
C CYS A 17 -2.87 -20.60 12.35
N PRO A 18 -3.23 -21.11 11.15
CA PRO A 18 -3.29 -22.55 10.88
C PRO A 18 -1.92 -23.23 10.88
N ARG A 19 -0.82 -22.47 10.72
CA ARG A 19 0.55 -23.00 10.64
C ARG A 19 1.24 -23.10 12.00
N CYS A 20 0.99 -22.16 12.92
CA CYS A 20 1.73 -22.08 14.19
C CYS A 20 0.83 -22.06 15.43
N GLY A 21 -0.49 -22.01 15.26
CA GLY A 21 -1.46 -21.98 16.36
C GLY A 21 -1.48 -20.67 17.15
N GLN A 22 -0.77 -19.63 16.70
CA GLN A 22 -0.79 -18.33 17.38
C GLN A 22 -2.19 -17.71 17.30
N ASP A 23 -2.69 -17.25 18.44
CA ASP A 23 -3.94 -16.48 18.52
C ASP A 23 -3.74 -15.10 17.85
N MET A 24 -4.68 -14.77 16.97
CA MET A 24 -4.66 -13.56 16.15
C MET A 24 -5.85 -12.64 16.43
N GLY A 25 -6.67 -12.94 17.45
CA GLY A 25 -7.84 -12.13 17.80
C GLY A 25 -7.53 -10.64 17.95
N ALA A 26 -6.45 -10.30 18.67
CA ALA A 26 -6.02 -8.91 18.87
C ALA A 26 -5.58 -8.22 17.56
N GLU A 27 -5.03 -8.98 16.61
CA GLU A 27 -4.58 -8.41 15.34
C GLU A 27 -5.76 -8.18 14.38
N ILE A 28 -6.77 -9.05 14.42
CA ILE A 28 -8.02 -8.90 13.67
C ILE A 28 -8.82 -7.71 14.20
N GLU A 29 -8.88 -7.53 15.52
CA GLU A 29 -9.59 -6.40 16.15
C GLU A 29 -8.99 -5.05 15.73
N LYS A 30 -7.66 -4.95 15.62
CA LYS A 30 -6.97 -3.74 15.13
C LYS A 30 -7.33 -3.39 13.68
N ILE A 31 -7.52 -4.38 12.81
CA ILE A 31 -7.89 -4.14 11.40
C ILE A 31 -9.29 -3.52 11.31
N GLY A 32 -10.19 -3.90 12.22
CA GLY A 32 -11.54 -3.34 12.31
C GLY A 32 -11.63 -1.94 12.93
N LEU A 33 -10.57 -1.45 13.58
CA LEU A 33 -10.53 -0.08 14.08
C LEU A 33 -10.19 0.89 12.94
N PHE A 34 -11.21 1.47 12.35
CA PHE A 34 -11.03 2.67 11.53
C PHE A 34 -10.61 3.83 12.44
N PRO A 35 -9.54 4.58 12.12
CA PRO A 35 -9.13 5.73 12.92
C PRO A 35 -10.27 6.77 12.98
N PRO A 36 -10.39 7.55 14.07
CA PRO A 36 -11.40 8.59 14.14
C PRO A 36 -11.18 9.60 13.01
N SER A 37 -12.27 10.07 12.40
CA SER A 37 -12.18 11.15 11.40
C SER A 37 -11.62 12.41 12.05
N THR A 38 -10.58 12.98 11.46
CA THR A 38 -10.08 14.30 11.85
C THR A 38 -11.12 15.37 11.53
N LYS A 39 -11.21 16.42 12.35
CA LYS A 39 -12.10 17.57 12.07
C LYS A 39 -11.55 18.49 10.98
N GLU A 40 -10.24 18.46 10.80
CA GLU A 40 -9.51 19.29 9.86
C GLU A 40 -9.51 18.64 8.48
N PRO A 41 -9.60 19.44 7.40
CA PRO A 41 -9.48 18.93 6.05
C PRO A 41 -8.09 18.31 5.83
N PHE A 42 -8.01 17.34 4.91
CA PHE A 42 -6.76 16.66 4.59
C PHE A 42 -5.81 17.53 3.75
N LEU A 43 -6.35 18.48 2.99
CA LEU A 43 -5.61 19.41 2.14
C LEU A 43 -6.14 20.82 2.37
N GLU A 44 -5.23 21.77 2.36
CA GLU A 44 -5.56 23.20 2.35
C GLU A 44 -5.56 23.71 0.91
N ILE A 45 -6.16 24.88 0.68
CA ILE A 45 -6.29 25.45 -0.68
C ILE A 45 -4.90 25.72 -1.29
N GLU A 46 -3.92 26.01 -0.44
CA GLU A 46 -2.54 26.27 -0.79
C GLU A 46 -1.83 25.04 -1.39
N ASP A 47 -2.27 23.82 -1.05
CA ASP A 47 -1.71 22.58 -1.60
C ASP A 47 -2.05 22.40 -3.09
N PHE A 48 -3.06 23.12 -3.58
CA PHE A 48 -3.47 23.14 -4.98
C PHE A 48 -2.84 24.28 -5.78
N LEU A 49 -2.11 25.20 -5.12
CA LEU A 49 -1.34 26.23 -5.80
C LEU A 49 -0.10 25.57 -6.39
N GLU A 50 -0.21 25.16 -7.65
CA GLU A 50 0.92 24.70 -8.44
C GLU A 50 1.96 25.83 -8.52
N THR A 51 3.06 25.72 -7.76
CA THR A 51 4.24 26.53 -8.03
C THR A 51 4.80 26.09 -9.37
N GLU A 52 4.45 26.83 -10.41
CA GLU A 52 4.96 26.68 -11.76
C GLU A 52 6.50 26.65 -11.73
N GLU A 53 7.11 25.47 -11.75
CA GLU A 53 8.27 25.09 -12.57
C GLU A 53 8.37 23.55 -12.68
N LEU A 54 7.25 22.84 -12.93
CA LEU A 54 7.33 21.47 -13.42
C LEU A 54 7.76 21.51 -14.89
N GLN A 55 9.08 21.56 -15.11
CA GLN A 55 9.63 21.35 -16.44
C GLN A 55 9.08 20.02 -16.97
N PRO A 56 8.43 19.99 -18.14
CA PRO A 56 7.96 18.75 -18.74
C PRO A 56 9.19 17.96 -19.16
N GLN A 57 9.74 17.14 -18.25
CA GLN A 57 10.77 16.17 -18.58
C GLN A 57 10.10 15.07 -19.40
N ARG A 58 9.97 15.32 -20.70
CA ARG A 58 9.68 14.30 -21.70
C ARG A 58 10.81 13.28 -21.62
N ARG A 59 10.62 12.21 -20.85
CA ARG A 59 11.51 11.06 -20.86
C ARG A 59 11.33 10.37 -22.20
N ILE A 60 12.26 10.60 -23.12
CA ILE A 60 12.34 9.85 -24.37
C ILE A 60 12.77 8.44 -23.98
N ILE A 61 11.89 7.47 -24.20
CA ILE A 61 12.23 6.06 -24.04
C ILE A 61 12.73 5.59 -25.41
N GLU A 62 14.04 5.39 -25.55
CA GLU A 62 14.62 4.78 -26.74
C GLU A 62 14.29 3.28 -26.73
N PHE A 63 13.40 2.88 -27.65
CA PHE A 63 13.10 1.47 -27.86
C PHE A 63 14.09 0.90 -28.88
N THR A 64 15.15 0.25 -28.42
CA THR A 64 16.03 -0.50 -29.29
C THR A 64 15.32 -1.78 -29.70
N LEU A 65 14.88 -1.85 -30.96
CA LEU A 65 14.40 -3.11 -31.55
C LEU A 65 15.57 -4.10 -31.55
N PRO A 66 15.46 -5.25 -30.87
CA PRO A 66 16.48 -6.29 -30.99
C PRO A 66 16.49 -6.73 -32.44
N ASN A 67 17.67 -6.63 -33.05
CA ASN A 67 17.96 -7.04 -34.42
C ASN A 67 17.20 -8.33 -34.77
N GLU A 68 16.50 -8.27 -35.91
CA GLU A 68 15.88 -9.42 -36.56
C GLU A 68 16.86 -10.58 -36.54
N ILE A 69 16.51 -11.63 -35.79
CA ILE A 69 17.27 -12.87 -35.80
C ILE A 69 17.02 -13.48 -37.18
N THR A 70 18.09 -13.46 -37.98
CA THR A 70 18.39 -14.23 -39.20
C THR A 70 17.53 -14.00 -40.44
#